data_AF-A0A383R694-F1
#
_entry.id   AF-A0A383R694-F1
#
_cell.length_a   1.000
_cell.length_b   1.000
_cell.length_c   1.000
_cell.angle_alpha   90.00
_cell.angle_beta   90.00
_cell.angle_gamma   90.00
#
_symmetry.space_group_name_H-M   'P 1'
#
loop_
_entity.id
_entity.type
_entity.pdbx_description
1 polymer ?
#
loop_
_entity_poly.entity_id
_entity_poly.type
_entity_poly.pdbx_seq_one_letter_code
_entity_poly.pdbx_strand_id
1 'polypeptide(L)'
;MSFTNIRDFVDTLKRENDLVVIEAEVDPYLEIAEIHRRVIEEGGPALLFTNVKGSPFAVTTNLFGTMRRVDMAFGTRPEQLANKCVEAVNRLMPPSPKKLWQERSTVKELLSLMKVGMKDVSSSQAPIMQVKRTDKPMQGLPALTSWQLDGGPFITLPLVYTEHPELKSADHNLGMYRIQIYDDSTTGVHWQIQKGGGLHHHEAELRNEALPVSVIVGGPPALIAAAIAPLPEKLPELLMASFVMGERLPVVDSGFEGHRIPAEAEFVIQGYVPPHERRMEGPFGDHYGYYSWAHEFPFLNVKHMYHRKNAIYPATIVGKPRQEDYYLGEYLVRLLSPAFPMVMPAVRKVHPYPETGVHSLAAAVVRESYSREALLSGFRILGEGQLSLTKFLMLTDQPVDLENFAELTEAVLERFKPETDLYVINNTSHDTLDYTGHKLNHGSKGILLGVGDVVRELPGVYEEGTIDEINDVAVFCRGCLTMSGASYEAEPQLAERLLHRLAAQETKWPLVFLVDDAQVANTQLSFLWTVFTRFNPASDIYAAMEVRNHHLSYKLPIVIDARMKPGYPDELFPREDIVELVDRRWKDYFPNGIKRG
;
A
#
# COMPACT_ATOMS: atom_id res chain seq x y z
N MET A 1 -10.15 10.70 -19.50
CA MET A 1 -11.56 10.25 -19.63
C MET A 1 -12.03 9.89 -18.23
N SER A 2 -13.34 9.84 -17.96
CA SER A 2 -13.87 9.29 -16.70
C SER A 2 -14.48 7.92 -17.01
N PHE A 3 -14.25 6.93 -16.15
CA PHE A 3 -14.83 5.60 -16.28
C PHE A 3 -15.91 5.40 -15.23
N THR A 4 -17.11 5.06 -15.68
CA THR A 4 -18.27 4.87 -14.80
C THR A 4 -18.36 3.44 -14.25
N ASN A 5 -17.65 2.51 -14.89
CA ASN A 5 -17.59 1.10 -14.51
C ASN A 5 -16.29 0.46 -15.05
N ILE A 6 -15.97 -0.74 -14.58
CA ILE A 6 -14.74 -1.46 -14.98
C ILE A 6 -14.78 -1.90 -16.46
N ARG A 7 -15.96 -2.11 -17.03
CA ARG A 7 -16.15 -2.55 -18.43
C ARG A 7 -15.75 -1.45 -19.41
N ASP A 8 -16.14 -0.21 -19.13
CA ASP A 8 -15.74 0.96 -19.93
C ASP A 8 -14.21 1.06 -20.00
N PHE A 9 -13.53 0.74 -18.89
CA PHE A 9 -12.09 0.75 -18.82
C PHE A 9 -11.47 -0.42 -19.59
N VAL A 10 -11.97 -1.66 -19.38
CA VAL A 10 -11.58 -2.86 -20.16
C VAL A 10 -11.75 -2.63 -21.66
N ASP A 11 -12.88 -2.08 -22.11
CA ASP A 11 -13.14 -1.76 -23.51
C ASP A 11 -12.18 -0.70 -24.05
N THR A 12 -11.78 0.26 -23.21
CA THR A 12 -10.78 1.26 -23.57
C THR A 12 -9.41 0.64 -23.73
N LEU A 13 -8.96 -0.18 -22.78
CA LEU A 13 -7.68 -0.88 -22.89
C LEU A 13 -7.64 -1.79 -24.13
N LYS A 14 -8.75 -2.45 -24.45
CA LYS A 14 -8.88 -3.24 -25.68
C LYS A 14 -8.73 -2.38 -26.95
N ARG A 15 -9.33 -1.19 -27.00
CA ARG A 15 -9.16 -0.25 -28.13
C ARG A 15 -7.73 0.27 -28.25
N GLU A 16 -7.06 0.51 -27.12
CA GLU A 16 -5.68 0.98 -27.05
C GLU A 16 -4.64 -0.14 -27.27
N ASN A 17 -5.10 -1.38 -27.50
CA ASN A 17 -4.26 -2.59 -27.59
C ASN A 17 -3.41 -2.85 -26.33
N ASP A 18 -3.89 -2.42 -25.17
CA ASP A 18 -3.27 -2.61 -23.84
C ASP A 18 -4.07 -3.60 -22.98
N LEU A 19 -4.80 -4.50 -23.64
CA LEU A 19 -5.49 -5.63 -23.03
C LEU A 19 -5.43 -6.86 -23.92
N VAL A 20 -5.14 -8.01 -23.33
CA VAL A 20 -5.20 -9.32 -23.98
C VAL A 20 -6.39 -10.11 -23.45
N VAL A 21 -7.16 -10.67 -24.37
CA VAL A 21 -8.25 -11.61 -24.06
C VAL A 21 -7.69 -13.03 -24.14
N ILE A 22 -7.78 -13.77 -23.05
CA ILE A 22 -7.34 -15.16 -22.93
C ILE A 22 -8.59 -16.05 -22.97
N GLU A 23 -8.73 -16.82 -24.04
CA GLU A 23 -9.86 -17.74 -24.28
C GLU A 23 -9.57 -19.17 -23.83
N ALA A 24 -8.28 -19.53 -23.70
CA ALA A 24 -7.87 -20.81 -23.15
C ALA A 24 -8.39 -20.98 -21.72
N GLU A 25 -8.81 -22.20 -21.36
CA GLU A 25 -9.21 -22.52 -19.99
C GLU A 25 -8.02 -22.34 -19.04
N VAL A 26 -8.22 -21.55 -17.98
CA VAL A 26 -7.23 -21.31 -16.92
C VAL A 26 -7.78 -21.71 -15.55
N ASP A 27 -6.92 -22.27 -14.72
CA ASP A 27 -7.21 -22.61 -13.33
C ASP A 27 -7.06 -21.35 -12.44
N PRO A 28 -8.08 -20.97 -11.65
CA PRO A 28 -7.94 -19.87 -10.70
C PRO A 28 -6.96 -20.19 -9.55
N TYR A 29 -6.61 -21.47 -9.36
CA TYR A 29 -5.58 -21.87 -8.42
C TYR A 29 -4.18 -21.74 -9.06
N LEU A 30 -3.43 -20.71 -8.64
CA LEU A 30 -2.04 -20.41 -9.00
C LEU A 30 -1.75 -20.06 -10.47
N GLU A 31 -2.45 -20.64 -11.45
CA GLU A 31 -2.16 -20.46 -12.89
C GLU A 31 -2.46 -19.03 -13.35
N ILE A 32 -3.62 -18.46 -13.02
CA ILE A 32 -3.92 -17.03 -13.29
C ILE A 32 -2.87 -16.12 -12.64
N ALA A 33 -2.48 -16.43 -11.41
CA ALA A 33 -1.53 -15.63 -10.66
C ALA A 33 -0.14 -15.65 -11.29
N GLU A 34 0.30 -16.81 -11.78
CA GLU A 34 1.58 -16.97 -12.46
C GLU A 34 1.61 -16.24 -13.81
N ILE A 35 0.55 -16.34 -14.60
CA ILE A 35 0.44 -15.59 -15.86
C ILE A 35 0.50 -14.08 -15.56
N HIS A 36 -0.26 -13.61 -14.55
CA HIS A 36 -0.26 -12.20 -14.14
C HIS A 36 1.15 -11.72 -13.77
N ARG A 37 1.85 -12.44 -12.88
CA ARG A 37 3.16 -12.03 -12.35
C ARG A 37 4.20 -11.83 -13.46
N ARG A 38 4.26 -12.74 -14.44
CA ARG A 38 5.17 -12.59 -15.58
C ARG A 38 4.81 -11.41 -16.46
N VAL A 39 3.51 -11.19 -16.67
CA VAL A 39 3.02 -10.10 -17.52
C VAL A 39 3.33 -8.75 -16.87
N ILE A 40 3.08 -8.57 -15.57
CA ILE A 40 3.35 -7.30 -14.90
C ILE A 40 4.86 -7.03 -14.72
N GLU A 41 5.67 -8.07 -14.49
CA GLU A 41 7.14 -7.96 -14.43
C GLU A 41 7.73 -7.44 -15.74
N GLU A 42 7.18 -7.85 -16.89
CA GLU A 42 7.55 -7.32 -18.20
C GLU A 42 6.84 -5.99 -18.59
N GLY A 43 6.04 -5.40 -17.69
CA GLY A 43 5.25 -4.19 -17.99
C GLY A 43 4.16 -4.42 -19.05
N GLY A 44 3.69 -5.65 -19.19
CA GLY A 44 2.73 -6.10 -20.20
C GLY A 44 1.29 -5.60 -19.98
N PRO A 45 0.36 -6.03 -20.85
CA PRO A 45 -1.01 -5.52 -20.92
C PRO A 45 -1.90 -6.02 -19.77
N ALA A 46 -3.06 -5.39 -19.62
CA ALA A 46 -4.13 -5.95 -18.79
C ALA A 46 -4.61 -7.31 -19.36
N LEU A 47 -5.15 -8.17 -18.50
CA LEU A 47 -5.54 -9.53 -18.86
C LEU A 47 -7.03 -9.74 -18.60
N LEU A 48 -7.74 -10.28 -19.59
CA LEU A 48 -9.13 -10.72 -19.46
C LEU A 48 -9.24 -12.23 -19.75
N PHE A 49 -9.40 -13.03 -18.70
CA PHE A 49 -9.61 -14.47 -18.76
C PHE A 49 -11.10 -14.76 -18.93
N THR A 50 -11.49 -15.30 -20.08
CA THR A 50 -12.91 -15.52 -20.42
C THR A 50 -13.40 -16.92 -20.07
N ASN A 51 -12.48 -17.88 -19.85
CA ASN A 51 -12.78 -19.25 -19.50
C ASN A 51 -12.02 -19.66 -18.22
N VAL A 52 -12.64 -19.42 -17.07
CA VAL A 52 -12.05 -19.72 -15.76
C VAL A 52 -12.68 -21.01 -15.22
N LYS A 53 -11.85 -22.01 -14.97
CA LYS A 53 -12.28 -23.33 -14.51
C LYS A 53 -13.13 -23.21 -13.25
N GLY A 54 -14.32 -23.81 -13.27
CA GLY A 54 -15.25 -23.82 -12.13
C GLY A 54 -16.02 -22.51 -11.89
N SER A 55 -15.85 -21.48 -12.73
CA SER A 55 -16.59 -20.22 -12.61
C SER A 55 -17.32 -19.86 -13.91
N PRO A 56 -18.57 -19.36 -13.85
CA PRO A 56 -19.26 -18.81 -15.00
C PRO A 56 -18.85 -17.36 -15.30
N PHE A 57 -17.95 -16.78 -14.51
CA PHE A 57 -17.56 -15.37 -14.60
C PHE A 57 -16.17 -15.24 -15.23
N ALA A 58 -16.02 -14.25 -16.11
CA ALA A 58 -14.71 -13.86 -16.61
C ALA A 58 -13.93 -13.14 -15.50
N VAL A 59 -12.61 -13.30 -15.47
CA VAL A 59 -11.72 -12.62 -14.53
C VAL A 59 -10.87 -11.61 -15.27
N THR A 60 -10.73 -10.39 -14.73
CA THR A 60 -9.78 -9.40 -15.26
C THR A 60 -8.73 -9.09 -14.20
N THR A 61 -7.46 -9.03 -14.62
CA THR A 61 -6.34 -8.64 -13.74
C THR A 61 -5.40 -7.70 -14.46
N ASN A 62 -4.44 -7.13 -13.73
CA ASN A 62 -3.41 -6.24 -14.26
C ASN A 62 -3.99 -4.95 -14.88
N LEU A 63 -5.14 -4.50 -14.37
CA LEU A 63 -5.82 -3.28 -14.83
C LEU A 63 -4.98 -2.03 -14.56
N PHE A 64 -4.20 -2.04 -13.48
CA PHE A 64 -3.40 -0.92 -12.99
C PHE A 64 -1.89 -1.22 -12.93
N GLY A 65 -1.40 -2.30 -13.54
CA GLY A 65 0.01 -2.68 -13.43
C GLY A 65 0.99 -1.90 -14.31
N THR A 66 0.64 -0.69 -14.75
CA THR A 66 1.59 0.30 -15.26
C THR A 66 1.12 1.70 -14.91
N MET A 67 2.07 2.64 -14.77
CA MET A 67 1.72 4.07 -14.59
C MET A 67 0.88 4.60 -15.76
N ARG A 68 1.13 4.14 -16.99
CA ARG A 68 0.32 4.51 -18.15
C ARG A 68 -1.15 4.11 -17.97
N ARG A 69 -1.45 2.89 -17.52
CA ARG A 69 -2.83 2.45 -17.26
C ARG A 69 -3.48 3.20 -16.11
N VAL A 70 -2.72 3.49 -15.05
CA VAL A 70 -3.17 4.32 -13.93
C VAL A 70 -3.52 5.75 -14.39
N ASP A 71 -2.65 6.40 -15.15
CA ASP A 71 -2.89 7.72 -15.73
C ASP A 71 -4.07 7.69 -16.72
N MET A 72 -4.26 6.60 -17.47
CA MET A 72 -5.44 6.42 -18.32
C MET A 72 -6.72 6.30 -17.49
N ALA A 73 -6.70 5.50 -16.42
CA ALA A 73 -7.84 5.23 -15.54
C ALA A 73 -8.36 6.48 -14.83
N PHE A 74 -7.46 7.30 -14.31
CA PHE A 74 -7.82 8.44 -13.45
C PHE A 74 -7.63 9.81 -14.13
N GLY A 75 -6.78 9.88 -15.15
CA GLY A 75 -6.40 11.12 -15.82
C GLY A 75 -5.61 12.08 -14.93
N THR A 76 -5.14 13.18 -15.53
CA THR A 76 -4.39 14.23 -14.82
C THR A 76 -5.28 15.29 -14.16
N ARG A 77 -6.59 15.27 -14.47
CA ARG A 77 -7.55 16.27 -13.97
C ARG A 77 -7.66 16.27 -12.44
N PRO A 78 -7.76 15.14 -11.73
CA PRO A 78 -7.85 15.14 -10.26
C PRO A 78 -6.62 15.79 -9.61
N GLU A 79 -5.42 15.47 -10.08
CA GLU A 79 -4.15 16.07 -9.61
C GLU A 79 -4.14 17.60 -9.84
N GLN A 80 -4.54 18.04 -11.04
CA GLN A 80 -4.63 19.47 -11.37
C GLN A 80 -5.65 20.19 -10.49
N LEU A 81 -6.81 19.57 -10.22
CA LEU A 81 -7.84 20.14 -9.37
C LEU A 81 -7.39 20.20 -7.90
N ALA A 82 -6.71 19.17 -7.39
CA ALA A 82 -6.17 19.15 -6.04
C ALA A 82 -5.16 20.30 -5.83
N ASN A 83 -4.19 20.43 -6.75
CA ASN A 83 -3.23 21.53 -6.76
C ASN A 83 -3.91 22.91 -6.76
N LYS A 84 -4.89 23.11 -7.66
CA LYS A 84 -5.62 24.37 -7.74
C LYS A 84 -6.46 24.67 -6.50
N CYS A 85 -7.06 23.67 -5.87
CA CYS A 85 -7.81 23.85 -4.62
C CYS A 85 -6.90 24.36 -3.51
N VAL A 86 -5.70 23.78 -3.37
CA VAL A 86 -4.70 24.21 -2.40
C VAL A 86 -4.21 25.63 -2.70
N GLU A 87 -3.87 25.93 -3.95
CA GLU A 87 -3.50 27.30 -4.36
C GLU A 87 -4.61 28.32 -4.06
N ALA A 88 -5.86 27.95 -4.34
CA ALA A 88 -7.01 28.80 -4.10
C ALA A 88 -7.18 29.08 -2.60
N VAL A 89 -7.09 28.07 -1.74
CA VAL A 89 -7.16 28.25 -0.28
C VAL A 89 -6.05 29.21 0.19
N ASN A 90 -4.83 29.03 -0.29
CA ASN A 90 -3.71 29.91 0.05
C ASN A 90 -3.89 31.36 -0.42
N ARG A 91 -4.42 31.58 -1.63
CA ARG A 91 -4.64 32.94 -2.17
C ARG A 91 -5.87 33.63 -1.57
N LEU A 92 -6.94 32.87 -1.36
CA LEU A 92 -8.24 33.34 -0.89
C LEU A 92 -8.31 33.48 0.62
N MET A 93 -7.29 33.10 1.39
CA MET A 93 -7.24 33.41 2.83
C MET A 93 -6.37 34.67 3.12
N PRO A 94 -6.88 35.65 3.90
CA PRO A 94 -8.27 35.82 4.30
C PRO A 94 -9.17 36.20 3.09
N PRO A 95 -10.45 35.77 3.07
CA PRO A 95 -11.35 36.00 1.95
C PRO A 95 -11.69 37.48 1.81
N SER A 96 -11.56 38.01 0.60
CA SER A 96 -12.03 39.37 0.28
C SER A 96 -12.83 39.36 -1.03
N PRO A 97 -13.88 40.21 -1.15
CA PRO A 97 -14.67 40.31 -2.37
C PRO A 97 -13.82 40.62 -3.61
N LYS A 98 -12.74 41.41 -3.43
CA LYS A 98 -11.79 41.75 -4.49
C LYS A 98 -10.99 40.53 -4.97
N LYS A 99 -10.50 39.69 -4.05
CA LYS A 99 -9.78 38.45 -4.38
C LYS A 99 -10.69 37.43 -5.07
N LEU A 100 -11.92 37.25 -4.58
CA LEU A 100 -12.92 36.37 -5.19
C LEU A 100 -13.31 36.82 -6.61
N TRP A 101 -13.37 38.14 -6.85
CA TRP A 101 -13.65 38.70 -8.18
C TRP A 101 -12.46 38.61 -9.14
N GLN A 102 -11.23 38.67 -8.64
CA GLN A 102 -10.01 38.49 -9.44
C GLN A 102 -9.78 37.02 -9.83
N GLU A 103 -10.22 36.08 -9.00
CA GLU A 103 -10.07 34.63 -9.18
C GLU A 103 -11.31 33.96 -9.81
N ARG A 104 -12.07 34.68 -10.66
CA ARG A 104 -13.32 34.19 -11.28
C ARG A 104 -13.17 32.90 -12.10
N SER A 105 -12.02 32.70 -12.74
CA SER A 105 -11.69 31.46 -13.46
C SER A 105 -11.58 30.27 -12.50
N THR A 106 -10.89 30.47 -11.38
CA THR A 106 -10.72 29.50 -10.29
C THR A 106 -12.07 29.18 -9.63
N VAL A 107 -12.94 30.19 -9.44
CA VAL A 107 -14.31 29.99 -8.96
C VAL A 107 -15.13 29.14 -9.93
N LYS A 108 -15.03 29.35 -11.24
CA LYS A 108 -15.75 28.55 -12.25
C LYS A 108 -15.32 27.07 -12.25
N GLU A 109 -14.04 26.80 -12.01
CA GLU A 109 -13.53 25.43 -11.87
C GLU A 109 -13.88 24.82 -10.51
N LEU A 110 -13.87 25.58 -9.42
CA LEU A 110 -14.38 25.17 -8.11
C LEU A 110 -15.88 24.84 -8.16
N LEU A 111 -16.68 25.52 -9.00
CA LEU A 111 -18.07 25.13 -9.26
C LEU A 111 -18.19 23.73 -9.87
N SER A 112 -17.13 23.21 -10.51
CA SER A 112 -17.12 21.80 -10.96
C SER A 112 -17.15 20.81 -9.80
N LEU A 113 -16.74 21.22 -8.58
CA LEU A 113 -16.91 20.43 -7.36
C LEU A 113 -18.38 20.25 -6.95
N MET A 114 -19.32 21.06 -7.46
CA MET A 114 -20.76 20.80 -7.27
C MET A 114 -21.23 19.48 -7.90
N LYS A 115 -20.41 18.91 -8.81
CA LYS A 115 -20.63 17.59 -9.40
C LYS A 115 -20.09 16.45 -8.53
N VAL A 116 -19.34 16.75 -7.47
CA VAL A 116 -18.91 15.76 -6.49
C VAL A 116 -20.09 15.42 -5.58
N GLY A 117 -20.29 14.13 -5.35
CA GLY A 117 -21.36 13.62 -4.51
C GLY A 117 -21.94 12.33 -5.04
N MET A 118 -22.95 11.83 -4.35
CA MET A 118 -23.70 10.65 -4.76
C MET A 118 -24.98 11.06 -5.49
N LYS A 119 -25.46 10.19 -6.37
CA LYS A 119 -26.75 10.32 -7.06
C LYS A 119 -27.54 9.03 -6.88
N ASP A 120 -28.68 9.12 -6.22
CA ASP A 120 -29.60 7.99 -6.15
C ASP A 120 -30.16 7.64 -7.53
N VAL A 121 -30.14 6.35 -7.83
CA VAL A 121 -30.78 5.77 -9.01
C VAL A 121 -31.77 4.69 -8.59
N SER A 122 -32.79 4.49 -9.42
CA SER A 122 -33.77 3.41 -9.18
C SER A 122 -33.15 2.03 -9.46
N SER A 123 -33.71 0.97 -8.88
CA SER A 123 -33.23 -0.40 -9.08
C SER A 123 -33.23 -0.83 -10.56
N SER A 124 -34.13 -0.28 -11.38
CA SER A 124 -34.17 -0.55 -12.82
C SER A 124 -33.04 0.12 -13.61
N GLN A 125 -32.43 1.16 -13.06
CA GLN A 125 -31.30 1.89 -13.63
C GLN A 125 -29.95 1.40 -13.08
N ALA A 126 -29.94 0.46 -12.15
CA ALA A 126 -28.74 -0.04 -11.49
C ALA A 126 -28.39 -1.45 -12.00
N PRO A 127 -27.38 -1.60 -12.89
CA PRO A 127 -26.99 -2.91 -13.40
C PRO A 127 -26.66 -3.94 -12.32
N ILE A 128 -26.12 -3.52 -11.17
CA ILE A 128 -25.82 -4.42 -10.04
C ILE A 128 -27.05 -5.20 -9.55
N MET A 129 -28.26 -4.64 -9.68
CA MET A 129 -29.51 -5.24 -9.20
C MET A 129 -30.09 -6.32 -10.13
N GLN A 130 -29.42 -6.65 -11.24
CA GLN A 130 -29.97 -7.55 -12.27
C GLN A 130 -30.13 -9.01 -11.82
N VAL A 131 -29.26 -9.51 -10.94
CA VAL A 131 -29.32 -10.87 -10.40
C VAL A 131 -29.09 -10.82 -8.90
N LYS A 132 -29.99 -11.45 -8.13
CA LYS A 132 -29.86 -11.65 -6.69
C LYS A 132 -29.77 -13.15 -6.38
N ARG A 133 -28.76 -13.55 -5.61
CA ARG A 133 -28.61 -14.90 -5.09
C ARG A 133 -28.73 -14.90 -3.57
N THR A 134 -29.54 -15.81 -3.02
CA THR A 134 -29.78 -15.96 -1.58
C THR A 134 -29.42 -17.35 -1.08
N ASP A 135 -29.69 -18.39 -1.86
CA ASP A 135 -29.19 -19.74 -1.59
C ASP A 135 -27.78 -19.87 -2.18
N LYS A 136 -26.82 -20.34 -1.36
CA LYS A 136 -25.39 -20.42 -1.69
C LYS A 136 -24.89 -19.18 -2.46
N PRO A 137 -24.98 -17.99 -1.85
CA PRO A 137 -24.85 -16.71 -2.56
C PRO A 137 -23.54 -16.56 -3.34
N MET A 138 -22.44 -17.15 -2.85
CA MET A 138 -21.12 -17.04 -3.47
C MET A 138 -20.76 -18.20 -4.41
N GLN A 139 -21.67 -19.14 -4.64
CA GLN A 139 -21.37 -20.34 -5.45
C GLN A 139 -20.88 -19.97 -6.85
N GLY A 140 -19.72 -20.52 -7.22
CA GLY A 140 -19.09 -20.32 -8.53
C GLY A 140 -18.38 -18.97 -8.70
N LEU A 141 -18.20 -18.17 -7.64
CA LEU A 141 -17.22 -17.08 -7.71
C LEU A 141 -15.83 -17.65 -8.06
N PRO A 142 -15.00 -16.92 -8.84
CA PRO A 142 -13.64 -17.35 -9.12
C PRO A 142 -12.86 -17.58 -7.84
N ALA A 143 -12.48 -18.83 -7.57
CA ALA A 143 -11.73 -19.22 -6.38
C ALA A 143 -10.23 -18.93 -6.56
N LEU A 144 -9.88 -17.65 -6.65
CA LEU A 144 -8.50 -17.22 -6.91
C LEU A 144 -7.62 -17.49 -5.70
N THR A 145 -6.60 -18.32 -5.91
CA THR A 145 -5.52 -18.56 -4.94
C THR A 145 -4.22 -18.14 -5.59
N SER A 146 -3.54 -17.15 -4.98
CA SER A 146 -2.40 -16.47 -5.61
C SER A 146 -1.08 -17.18 -5.32
N TRP A 147 -0.97 -17.76 -4.13
CA TRP A 147 0.23 -18.40 -3.62
C TRP A 147 -0.08 -19.76 -3.00
N GLN A 148 0.86 -20.68 -3.08
CA GLN A 148 0.66 -22.09 -2.76
C GLN A 148 0.37 -22.36 -1.28
N LEU A 149 0.77 -21.45 -0.38
CA LEU A 149 0.46 -21.55 1.05
C LEU A 149 -0.73 -20.70 1.49
N ASP A 150 -1.37 -19.96 0.58
CA ASP A 150 -2.57 -19.18 0.94
C ASP A 150 -3.62 -20.10 1.61
N GLY A 151 -4.22 -19.64 2.71
CA GLY A 151 -5.18 -20.41 3.51
C GLY A 151 -6.47 -20.77 2.76
N GLY A 152 -6.68 -20.24 1.56
CA GLY A 152 -7.82 -20.49 0.71
C GLY A 152 -7.87 -19.52 -0.48
N PRO A 153 -9.00 -19.48 -1.19
CA PRO A 153 -9.24 -18.48 -2.22
C PRO A 153 -9.62 -17.12 -1.61
N PHE A 154 -9.24 -16.04 -2.30
CA PHE A 154 -9.42 -14.67 -1.82
C PHE A 154 -10.08 -13.76 -2.87
N ILE A 155 -10.94 -12.88 -2.40
CA ILE A 155 -11.30 -11.66 -3.14
C ILE A 155 -10.18 -10.65 -2.88
N THR A 156 -9.46 -10.27 -3.94
CA THR A 156 -8.23 -9.47 -3.84
C THR A 156 -8.40 -7.98 -4.18
N LEU A 157 -9.51 -7.58 -4.84
CA LEU A 157 -9.95 -6.18 -4.95
C LEU A 157 -11.32 -5.90 -4.29
N PRO A 158 -11.54 -6.31 -3.02
CA PRO A 158 -12.78 -6.04 -2.31
C PRO A 158 -12.82 -4.60 -1.81
N LEU A 159 -13.92 -3.90 -2.09
CA LEU A 159 -14.22 -2.58 -1.56
C LEU A 159 -15.27 -2.76 -0.46
N VAL A 160 -14.80 -2.81 0.78
CA VAL A 160 -15.60 -3.14 1.95
C VAL A 160 -16.22 -1.86 2.50
N TYR A 161 -17.54 -1.78 2.37
CA TYR A 161 -18.35 -0.69 2.87
C TYR A 161 -18.97 -1.04 4.23
N THR A 162 -18.76 -0.15 5.19
CA THR A 162 -19.35 -0.22 6.53
C THR A 162 -19.79 1.16 6.99
N GLU A 163 -20.77 1.20 7.89
CA GLU A 163 -21.23 2.41 8.55
C GLU A 163 -21.08 2.29 10.06
N HIS A 164 -20.84 3.41 10.74
CA HIS A 164 -20.81 3.43 12.20
C HIS A 164 -22.18 2.96 12.75
N PRO A 165 -22.22 2.04 13.74
CA PRO A 165 -23.48 1.46 14.24
C PRO A 165 -24.53 2.48 14.68
N GLU A 166 -24.11 3.58 15.31
CA GLU A 166 -24.97 4.70 15.71
C GLU A 166 -25.20 5.76 14.64
N LEU A 167 -24.13 6.31 14.05
CA LEU A 167 -24.21 7.45 13.12
C LEU A 167 -24.72 7.04 11.73
N LYS A 168 -24.70 5.74 11.42
CA LYS A 168 -25.12 5.17 10.13
C LYS A 168 -24.42 5.89 8.97
N SER A 169 -25.13 6.16 7.88
CA SER A 169 -24.60 6.80 6.68
C SER A 169 -23.94 8.18 6.89
N ALA A 170 -24.10 8.80 8.07
CA ALA A 170 -23.39 10.03 8.40
C ALA A 170 -21.88 9.79 8.67
N ASP A 171 -21.51 8.56 9.02
CA ASP A 171 -20.14 8.11 9.22
C ASP A 171 -19.94 6.75 8.54
N HIS A 172 -19.44 6.79 7.32
CA HIS A 172 -19.27 5.62 6.47
C HIS A 172 -17.82 5.50 6.01
N ASN A 173 -17.37 4.26 5.85
CA ASN A 173 -16.03 3.92 5.40
C ASN A 173 -16.12 3.03 4.17
N LEU A 174 -15.30 3.31 3.16
CA LEU A 174 -14.96 2.35 2.11
C LEU A 174 -13.48 2.02 2.20
N GLY A 175 -13.15 0.78 2.59
CA GLY A 175 -11.77 0.32 2.69
C GLY A 175 -11.50 -0.90 1.83
N MET A 176 -10.24 -1.11 1.46
CA MET A 176 -9.82 -2.36 0.81
C MET A 176 -9.27 -3.33 1.85
N TYR A 177 -9.98 -4.44 2.08
CA TYR A 177 -9.61 -5.48 3.05
C TYR A 177 -9.78 -6.85 2.39
N ARG A 178 -8.70 -7.63 2.26
CA ARG A 178 -8.78 -8.96 1.63
C ARG A 178 -9.86 -9.83 2.30
N ILE A 179 -10.59 -10.58 1.48
CA ILE A 179 -11.72 -11.41 1.92
C ILE A 179 -11.43 -12.87 1.56
N GLN A 180 -11.13 -13.70 2.57
CA GLN A 180 -10.97 -15.14 2.37
C GLN A 180 -12.32 -15.80 2.15
N ILE A 181 -12.47 -16.64 1.13
CA ILE A 181 -13.69 -17.41 0.90
C ILE A 181 -13.55 -18.75 1.62
N TYR A 182 -14.39 -19.01 2.62
CA TYR A 182 -14.40 -20.30 3.34
C TYR A 182 -15.34 -21.31 2.68
N ASP A 183 -16.52 -20.85 2.27
CA ASP A 183 -17.57 -21.64 1.63
C ASP A 183 -18.52 -20.74 0.82
N ASP A 184 -19.65 -21.27 0.37
CA ASP A 184 -20.63 -20.53 -0.46
C ASP A 184 -21.40 -19.42 0.29
N SER A 185 -21.24 -19.29 1.61
CA SER A 185 -22.00 -18.39 2.50
C SER A 185 -21.18 -17.70 3.60
N THR A 186 -19.89 -18.02 3.77
CA THR A 186 -19.04 -17.38 4.78
C THR A 186 -17.68 -16.96 4.24
N THR A 187 -17.20 -15.80 4.71
CA THR A 187 -15.88 -15.27 4.34
C THR A 187 -15.12 -14.73 5.55
N GLY A 188 -13.79 -14.71 5.50
CA GLY A 188 -12.95 -13.92 6.42
C GLY A 188 -12.98 -12.43 6.06
N VAL A 189 -12.82 -11.56 7.04
CA VAL A 189 -12.71 -10.10 6.84
C VAL A 189 -11.47 -9.59 7.55
N HIS A 190 -10.41 -9.35 6.79
CA HIS A 190 -9.12 -8.88 7.32
C HIS A 190 -9.06 -7.35 7.29
N TRP A 191 -9.86 -6.66 8.10
CA TRP A 191 -9.61 -5.23 8.35
C TRP A 191 -8.48 -5.09 9.37
N GLN A 192 -7.53 -4.21 9.07
CA GLN A 192 -6.38 -3.93 9.92
C GLN A 192 -6.76 -2.91 11.01
N ILE A 193 -5.91 -2.81 12.04
CA ILE A 193 -6.04 -1.74 13.03
C ILE A 193 -5.91 -0.36 12.39
N GLN A 194 -6.49 0.66 13.03
CA GLN A 194 -6.45 2.06 12.56
C GLN A 194 -7.08 2.29 11.17
N LYS A 195 -7.85 1.33 10.64
CA LYS A 195 -8.68 1.49 9.44
C LYS A 195 -10.15 1.63 9.83
N GLY A 196 -10.95 2.37 9.05
CA GLY A 196 -12.34 2.70 9.43
C GLY A 196 -13.25 1.49 9.64
N GLY A 197 -13.12 0.43 8.82
CA GLY A 197 -13.87 -0.82 9.02
C GLY A 197 -13.62 -1.48 10.38
N GLY A 198 -12.37 -1.48 10.84
CA GLY A 198 -12.00 -2.00 12.16
C GLY A 198 -12.57 -1.17 13.31
N LEU A 199 -12.63 0.16 13.16
CA LEU A 199 -13.26 1.06 14.12
C LEU A 199 -14.77 0.81 14.23
N HIS A 200 -15.48 0.75 13.09
CA HIS A 200 -16.93 0.46 13.09
C HIS A 200 -17.24 -0.89 13.72
N HIS A 201 -16.40 -1.89 13.48
CA HIS A 201 -16.53 -3.19 14.10
C HIS A 201 -16.28 -3.15 15.61
N HIS A 202 -15.26 -2.43 16.07
CA HIS A 202 -15.00 -2.23 17.49
C HIS A 202 -16.20 -1.59 18.20
N GLU A 203 -16.78 -0.55 17.61
CA GLU A 203 -17.99 0.11 18.13
C GLU A 203 -19.20 -0.83 18.16
N ALA A 204 -19.34 -1.71 17.16
CA ALA A 204 -20.39 -2.73 17.14
C ALA A 204 -20.20 -3.77 18.27
N GLU A 205 -18.95 -4.17 18.52
CA GLU A 205 -18.59 -5.06 19.62
C GLU A 205 -18.87 -4.46 20.99
N LEU A 206 -18.55 -3.19 21.22
CA LEU A 206 -18.88 -2.50 22.47
C LEU A 206 -20.40 -2.48 22.75
N ARG A 207 -21.21 -2.59 21.68
CA ARG A 207 -22.67 -2.65 21.74
C ARG A 207 -23.21 -4.08 21.72
N ASN A 208 -22.36 -5.08 21.52
CA ASN A 208 -22.74 -6.47 21.29
C ASN A 208 -23.76 -6.61 20.14
N GLU A 209 -23.55 -5.87 19.06
CA GLU A 209 -24.37 -5.87 17.84
C GLU A 209 -23.57 -6.42 16.65
N ALA A 210 -24.25 -7.11 15.73
CA ALA A 210 -23.62 -7.53 14.48
C ALA A 210 -23.49 -6.36 13.52
N LEU A 211 -22.31 -6.19 12.92
CA LEU A 211 -22.05 -5.10 11.97
C LEU A 211 -22.54 -5.48 10.56
N PRO A 212 -23.44 -4.70 9.93
CA PRO A 212 -23.74 -4.84 8.52
C PRO A 212 -22.53 -4.51 7.64
N VAL A 213 -22.24 -5.36 6.67
CA VAL A 213 -21.12 -5.18 5.74
C VAL A 213 -21.57 -5.39 4.31
N SER A 214 -21.06 -4.58 3.39
CA SER A 214 -21.19 -4.78 1.95
C SER A 214 -19.82 -4.83 1.29
N VAL A 215 -19.45 -6.00 0.78
CA VAL A 215 -18.22 -6.19 -0.02
C VAL A 215 -18.56 -5.94 -1.48
N ILE A 216 -18.10 -4.82 -2.02
CA ILE A 216 -18.31 -4.42 -3.40
C ILE A 216 -17.10 -4.86 -4.22
N VAL A 217 -17.33 -5.48 -5.39
CA VAL A 217 -16.27 -5.88 -6.33
C VAL A 217 -16.56 -5.27 -7.69
N GLY A 218 -15.59 -4.54 -8.23
CA GLY A 218 -15.74 -3.73 -9.44
C GLY A 218 -16.46 -2.41 -9.24
N GLY A 219 -17.10 -1.91 -10.29
CA GLY A 219 -17.64 -0.54 -10.35
C GLY A 219 -16.66 0.44 -10.99
N PRO A 220 -16.86 1.76 -10.82
CA PRO A 220 -15.91 2.77 -11.29
C PRO A 220 -14.49 2.50 -10.75
N PRO A 221 -13.44 2.51 -11.59
CA PRO A 221 -12.04 2.41 -11.14
C PRO A 221 -11.69 3.37 -10.01
N ALA A 222 -12.30 4.55 -9.98
CA ALA A 222 -12.13 5.55 -8.95
C ALA A 222 -12.49 5.06 -7.53
N LEU A 223 -13.38 4.08 -7.39
CA LEU A 223 -13.68 3.48 -6.09
C LEU A 223 -12.50 2.69 -5.54
N ILE A 224 -11.77 1.99 -6.42
CA ILE A 224 -10.57 1.22 -6.05
C ILE A 224 -9.52 2.19 -5.50
N ALA A 225 -9.21 3.25 -6.24
CA ALA A 225 -8.27 4.28 -5.79
C ALA A 225 -8.72 4.96 -4.48
N ALA A 226 -10.00 5.28 -4.34
CA ALA A 226 -10.53 5.92 -3.14
C ALA A 226 -10.46 5.02 -1.90
N ALA A 227 -10.68 3.71 -2.04
CA ALA A 227 -10.70 2.76 -0.92
C ALA A 227 -9.31 2.49 -0.30
N ILE A 228 -8.23 2.83 -1.00
CA ILE A 228 -6.85 2.71 -0.52
C ILE A 228 -6.21 4.07 -0.23
N ALA A 229 -6.89 5.18 -0.57
CA ALA A 229 -6.36 6.52 -0.38
C ALA A 229 -6.20 6.85 1.13
N PRO A 230 -5.06 7.39 1.57
CA PRO A 230 -4.88 7.86 2.95
C PRO A 230 -5.57 9.21 3.15
N LEU A 231 -6.90 9.20 3.16
CA LEU A 231 -7.71 10.41 3.30
C LEU A 231 -7.75 10.90 4.77
N PRO A 232 -7.93 12.22 5.00
CA PRO A 232 -8.28 12.72 6.31
C PRO A 232 -9.59 12.10 6.80
N GLU A 233 -9.71 11.80 8.10
CA GLU A 233 -10.86 11.07 8.69
C GLU A 233 -12.24 11.64 8.32
N LYS A 234 -12.34 12.94 8.06
CA LYS A 234 -13.61 13.61 7.74
C LYS A 234 -13.95 13.65 6.25
N LEU A 235 -13.10 13.12 5.38
CA LEU A 235 -13.32 13.11 3.94
C LEU A 235 -13.73 11.69 3.49
N PRO A 236 -15.02 11.44 3.21
CA PRO A 236 -15.49 10.11 2.87
C PRO A 236 -14.97 9.64 1.50
N GLU A 237 -14.60 8.36 1.39
CA GLU A 237 -13.98 7.79 0.19
C GLU A 237 -14.94 7.81 -1.01
N LEU A 238 -16.25 7.67 -0.80
CA LEU A 238 -17.23 7.78 -1.89
C LEU A 238 -17.24 9.18 -2.53
N LEU A 239 -16.97 10.23 -1.75
CA LEU A 239 -16.81 11.59 -2.29
C LEU A 239 -15.48 11.71 -3.05
N MET A 240 -14.41 11.07 -2.55
CA MET A 240 -13.14 11.00 -3.25
C MET A 240 -13.28 10.29 -4.60
N ALA A 241 -13.97 9.15 -4.65
CA ALA A 241 -14.25 8.45 -5.90
C ALA A 241 -15.01 9.35 -6.89
N SER A 242 -16.05 10.05 -6.43
CA SER A 242 -16.79 11.01 -7.25
C SER A 242 -15.94 12.20 -7.71
N PHE A 243 -15.00 12.67 -6.88
CA PHE A 243 -14.02 13.70 -7.25
C PHE A 243 -13.08 13.23 -8.36
N VAL A 244 -12.53 12.02 -8.24
CA VAL A 244 -11.66 11.40 -9.25
C VAL A 244 -12.43 11.18 -10.57
N MET A 245 -13.68 10.71 -10.50
CA MET A 245 -14.56 10.60 -11.68
C MET A 245 -14.90 11.97 -12.30
N GLY A 246 -14.98 13.02 -11.48
CA GLY A 246 -15.42 14.36 -11.91
C GLY A 246 -16.94 14.47 -12.17
N GLU A 247 -17.71 13.49 -11.69
CA GLU A 247 -19.17 13.42 -11.75
C GLU A 247 -19.75 12.68 -10.54
N ARG A 248 -21.07 12.75 -10.35
CA ARG A 248 -21.72 12.12 -9.19
C ARG A 248 -21.71 10.61 -9.31
N LEU A 249 -21.30 9.93 -8.23
CA LEU A 249 -21.32 8.47 -8.14
C LEU A 249 -22.78 7.97 -8.11
N PRO A 250 -23.25 7.20 -9.09
CA PRO A 250 -24.58 6.60 -9.04
C PRO A 250 -24.63 5.49 -7.99
N VAL A 251 -25.57 5.59 -7.06
CA VAL A 251 -25.78 4.63 -5.96
C VAL A 251 -27.24 4.17 -5.92
N VAL A 252 -27.46 2.94 -5.46
CA VAL A 252 -28.78 2.33 -5.34
C VAL A 252 -28.97 1.76 -3.94
N ASP A 253 -30.18 1.88 -3.40
CA ASP A 253 -30.56 1.17 -2.17
C ASP A 253 -30.86 -0.30 -2.50
N SER A 254 -30.11 -1.18 -1.85
CA SER A 254 -30.23 -2.64 -1.97
C SER A 254 -31.33 -3.23 -1.08
N GLY A 255 -31.91 -2.43 -0.18
CA GLY A 255 -32.82 -2.81 0.88
C GLY A 255 -32.13 -3.47 2.09
N PHE A 256 -30.80 -3.50 2.13
CA PHE A 256 -30.01 -4.12 3.19
C PHE A 256 -29.44 -3.05 4.12
N GLU A 257 -30.03 -2.92 5.32
CA GLU A 257 -29.53 -2.06 6.41
C GLU A 257 -29.28 -0.59 5.99
N GLY A 258 -29.99 -0.11 4.96
CA GLY A 258 -29.84 1.25 4.41
C GLY A 258 -28.57 1.46 3.58
N HIS A 259 -27.74 0.44 3.37
CA HIS A 259 -26.51 0.55 2.58
C HIS A 259 -26.80 0.94 1.12
N ARG A 260 -26.27 2.11 0.73
CA ARG A 260 -26.31 2.63 -0.64
C ARG A 260 -25.07 2.15 -1.39
N ILE A 261 -25.28 1.25 -2.34
CA ILE A 261 -24.19 0.57 -3.06
C ILE A 261 -23.97 1.17 -4.46
N PRO A 262 -22.75 1.19 -4.99
CA PRO A 262 -22.49 1.70 -6.34
C PRO A 262 -23.29 0.94 -7.40
N ALA A 263 -24.08 1.67 -8.19
CA ALA A 263 -25.03 1.08 -9.15
C ALA A 263 -24.35 0.27 -10.26
N GLU A 264 -23.12 0.65 -10.58
CA GLU A 264 -22.30 0.10 -11.66
C GLU A 264 -21.32 -1.00 -11.21
N ALA A 265 -21.36 -1.41 -9.94
CA ALA A 265 -20.56 -2.52 -9.43
C ALA A 265 -20.81 -3.84 -10.19
N GLU A 266 -19.84 -4.75 -10.20
CA GLU A 266 -19.99 -6.07 -10.83
C GLU A 266 -20.62 -7.07 -9.86
N PHE A 267 -20.19 -7.04 -8.60
CA PHE A 267 -20.72 -7.84 -7.50
C PHE A 267 -20.87 -7.01 -6.23
N VAL A 268 -21.88 -7.34 -5.42
CA VAL A 268 -22.01 -6.84 -4.04
C VAL A 268 -22.47 -7.98 -3.16
N ILE A 269 -21.61 -8.38 -2.21
CA ILE A 269 -21.84 -9.44 -1.23
C ILE A 269 -22.24 -8.77 0.08
N GLN A 270 -23.41 -9.09 0.62
CA GLN A 270 -23.94 -8.43 1.82
C GLN A 270 -24.22 -9.44 2.93
N GLY A 271 -23.91 -9.04 4.15
CA GLY A 271 -24.06 -9.91 5.32
C GLY A 271 -23.73 -9.20 6.62
N TYR A 272 -23.60 -9.99 7.68
CA TYR A 272 -23.30 -9.48 9.01
C TYR A 272 -22.02 -10.09 9.56
N VAL A 273 -21.19 -9.25 10.17
CA VAL A 273 -20.06 -9.67 10.98
C VAL A 273 -20.52 -9.74 12.44
N PRO A 274 -20.55 -10.92 13.07
CA PRO A 274 -20.97 -11.07 14.46
C PRO A 274 -19.95 -10.44 15.43
N PRO A 275 -20.41 -9.85 16.54
CA PRO A 275 -19.52 -9.31 17.56
C PRO A 275 -18.79 -10.46 18.27
N HIS A 276 -17.52 -10.25 18.64
CA HIS A 276 -16.70 -11.16 19.46
C HIS A 276 -16.43 -12.56 18.89
N GLU A 277 -16.97 -12.91 17.73
CA GLU A 277 -16.68 -14.17 17.06
C GLU A 277 -15.62 -13.97 15.96
N ARG A 278 -14.74 -14.95 15.82
CA ARG A 278 -13.61 -14.93 14.88
C ARG A 278 -13.42 -16.31 14.26
N ARG A 279 -12.72 -16.34 13.13
CA ARG A 279 -12.25 -17.57 12.47
C ARG A 279 -10.82 -17.38 11.98
N MET A 280 -10.10 -18.49 11.84
CA MET A 280 -8.76 -18.48 11.28
C MET A 280 -8.83 -17.99 9.82
N GLU A 281 -8.12 -16.89 9.54
CA GLU A 281 -7.87 -16.36 8.21
C GLU A 281 -6.38 -16.49 7.89
N GLY A 282 -6.06 -16.65 6.61
CA GLY A 282 -4.69 -16.78 6.14
C GLY A 282 -4.08 -18.18 6.37
N PRO A 283 -2.76 -18.34 6.16
CA PRO A 283 -1.83 -17.28 5.78
C PRO A 283 -2.10 -16.76 4.36
N PHE A 284 -1.49 -15.65 3.97
CA PHE A 284 -1.73 -15.04 2.66
C PHE A 284 -0.49 -14.31 2.18
N GLY A 285 -0.08 -14.54 0.93
CA GLY A 285 1.02 -13.78 0.34
C GLY A 285 0.63 -12.33 0.11
N ASP A 286 1.27 -11.41 0.83
CA ASP A 286 0.90 -9.99 0.86
C ASP A 286 1.82 -9.09 0.03
N HIS A 287 1.54 -7.79 0.05
CA HIS A 287 2.27 -6.77 -0.70
C HIS A 287 3.66 -6.45 -0.16
N TYR A 288 4.03 -6.94 1.03
CA TYR A 288 5.43 -6.90 1.47
C TYR A 288 6.27 -7.94 0.71
N GLY A 289 5.65 -8.89 0.00
CA GLY A 289 6.36 -9.96 -0.70
C GLY A 289 6.65 -11.18 0.19
N TYR A 290 5.95 -11.32 1.31
CA TYR A 290 6.06 -12.43 2.27
C TYR A 290 4.67 -12.99 2.57
N TYR A 291 4.61 -14.16 3.20
CA TYR A 291 3.35 -14.68 3.74
C TYR A 291 2.95 -13.94 5.02
N SER A 292 1.86 -13.20 5.02
CA SER A 292 1.26 -12.73 6.27
C SER A 292 0.82 -13.90 7.14
N TRP A 293 0.94 -13.74 8.46
CA TRP A 293 0.58 -14.79 9.42
C TRP A 293 -0.91 -15.13 9.38
N ALA A 294 -1.20 -16.42 9.61
CA ALA A 294 -2.56 -16.85 9.91
C ALA A 294 -2.97 -16.36 11.31
N HIS A 295 -4.16 -15.79 11.44
CA HIS A 295 -4.68 -15.33 12.72
C HIS A 295 -6.21 -15.40 12.74
N GLU A 296 -6.78 -15.35 13.94
CA GLU A 296 -8.21 -15.16 14.12
C GLU A 296 -8.64 -13.75 13.70
N PHE A 297 -9.48 -13.66 12.67
CA PHE A 297 -10.10 -12.43 12.17
C PHE A 297 -11.62 -12.54 12.17
N PRO A 298 -12.36 -11.40 12.15
CA PRO A 298 -13.80 -11.42 11.98
C PRO A 298 -14.19 -12.13 10.68
N PHE A 299 -15.40 -12.68 10.65
CA PHE A 299 -15.93 -13.36 9.49
C PHE A 299 -17.31 -12.81 9.13
N LEU A 300 -17.61 -12.76 7.85
CA LEU A 300 -18.88 -12.31 7.32
C LEU A 300 -19.80 -13.51 7.12
N ASN A 301 -20.97 -13.47 7.75
CA ASN A 301 -22.09 -14.35 7.42
C ASN A 301 -22.86 -13.73 6.25
N VAL A 302 -22.65 -14.24 5.04
CA VAL A 302 -23.28 -13.73 3.82
C VAL A 302 -24.77 -14.07 3.82
N LYS A 303 -25.60 -13.08 3.53
CA LYS A 303 -27.06 -13.24 3.40
C LYS A 303 -27.49 -13.30 1.95
N HIS A 304 -26.92 -12.45 1.10
CA HIS A 304 -27.18 -12.48 -0.34
C HIS A 304 -26.05 -11.80 -1.10
N MET A 305 -25.98 -12.12 -2.38
CA MET A 305 -25.09 -11.46 -3.33
C MET A 305 -25.92 -10.92 -4.50
N TYR A 306 -25.64 -9.68 -4.88
CA TYR A 306 -26.07 -9.09 -6.13
C TYR A 306 -24.95 -9.16 -7.15
N HIS A 307 -25.27 -9.39 -8.42
CA HIS A 307 -24.30 -9.29 -9.50
C HIS A 307 -24.96 -8.90 -10.83
N ARG A 308 -24.17 -8.30 -11.73
CA ARG A 308 -24.59 -8.01 -13.10
C ARG A 308 -24.77 -9.30 -13.91
N LYS A 309 -25.60 -9.28 -14.95
CA LYS A 309 -25.56 -10.34 -15.98
C LYS A 309 -24.20 -10.31 -16.69
N ASN A 310 -23.61 -11.49 -16.90
CA ASN A 310 -22.28 -11.65 -17.49
C ASN A 310 -21.22 -10.80 -16.75
N ALA A 311 -21.23 -10.88 -15.41
CA ALA A 311 -20.33 -10.11 -14.56
C ALA A 311 -18.85 -10.40 -14.88
N ILE A 312 -18.01 -9.37 -14.82
CA ILE A 312 -16.55 -9.48 -14.90
C ILE A 312 -16.01 -9.36 -13.49
N TYR A 313 -15.19 -10.30 -13.05
CA TYR A 313 -14.58 -10.33 -11.73
C TYR A 313 -13.19 -9.67 -11.77
N PRO A 314 -13.05 -8.39 -11.37
CA PRO A 314 -11.74 -7.78 -11.22
C PRO A 314 -11.01 -8.37 -10.02
N ALA A 315 -9.76 -8.73 -10.24
CA ALA A 315 -8.84 -9.21 -9.22
C ALA A 315 -7.44 -8.66 -9.47
N THR A 316 -6.67 -8.54 -8.40
CA THR A 316 -5.24 -8.27 -8.46
C THR A 316 -4.47 -9.43 -7.84
N ILE A 317 -3.18 -9.53 -8.13
CA ILE A 317 -2.25 -10.44 -7.50
C ILE A 317 -1.22 -9.58 -6.76
N VAL A 318 -1.16 -9.73 -5.45
CA VAL A 318 -0.18 -9.03 -4.61
C VAL A 318 1.00 -9.95 -4.33
N GLY A 319 2.14 -9.34 -4.02
CA GLY A 319 3.37 -10.05 -3.78
C GLY A 319 4.54 -9.08 -3.71
N LYS A 320 5.73 -9.56 -4.03
CA LYS A 320 6.93 -8.72 -4.08
C LYS A 320 6.72 -7.58 -5.10
N PRO A 321 6.99 -6.31 -4.72
CA PRO A 321 6.81 -5.19 -5.62
C PRO A 321 7.74 -5.33 -6.84
N ARG A 322 7.32 -4.90 -8.03
CA ARG A 322 6.14 -4.07 -8.32
C ARG A 322 4.91 -4.91 -8.69
N GLN A 323 3.78 -4.66 -8.04
CA GLN A 323 2.45 -5.15 -8.43
C GLN A 323 1.49 -3.97 -8.67
N GLU A 324 0.20 -4.22 -8.95
CA GLU A 324 -0.76 -3.14 -9.26
C GLU A 324 -0.88 -2.07 -8.15
N ASP A 325 -0.75 -2.49 -6.90
CA ASP A 325 -0.75 -1.65 -5.70
C ASP A 325 0.43 -0.67 -5.65
N TYR A 326 1.60 -1.04 -6.16
CA TYR A 326 2.75 -0.14 -6.31
C TYR A 326 2.38 1.10 -7.12
N TYR A 327 1.80 0.90 -8.32
CA TYR A 327 1.45 1.99 -9.24
C TYR A 327 0.28 2.83 -8.73
N LEU A 328 -0.68 2.19 -8.06
CA LEU A 328 -1.78 2.90 -7.41
C LEU A 328 -1.29 3.77 -6.25
N GLY A 329 -0.36 3.25 -5.43
CA GLY A 329 0.28 3.99 -4.34
C GLY A 329 1.00 5.24 -4.83
N GLU A 330 1.82 5.11 -5.86
CA GLU A 330 2.51 6.23 -6.52
C GLU A 330 1.54 7.32 -6.98
N TYR A 331 0.46 6.93 -7.66
CA TYR A 331 -0.57 7.88 -8.08
C TYR A 331 -1.25 8.60 -6.91
N LEU A 332 -1.55 7.89 -5.82
CA LEU A 332 -2.21 8.49 -4.66
C LEU A 332 -1.29 9.45 -3.92
N VAL A 333 0.00 9.15 -3.81
CA VAL A 333 0.99 10.08 -3.27
C VAL A 333 1.03 11.35 -4.12
N ARG A 334 1.10 11.23 -5.46
CA ARG A 334 1.04 12.39 -6.37
C ARG A 334 -0.24 13.21 -6.19
N LEU A 335 -1.39 12.55 -6.12
CA LEU A 335 -2.70 13.18 -5.99
C LEU A 335 -2.88 13.92 -4.66
N LEU A 336 -2.39 13.35 -3.55
CA LEU A 336 -2.62 13.87 -2.20
C LEU A 336 -1.50 14.78 -1.71
N SER A 337 -0.29 14.67 -2.26
CA SER A 337 0.87 15.49 -1.87
C SER A 337 0.60 16.99 -1.76
N PRO A 338 -0.21 17.64 -2.63
CA PRO A 338 -0.46 19.08 -2.52
C PRO A 338 -1.24 19.45 -1.25
N ALA A 339 -2.00 18.51 -0.68
CA ALA A 339 -2.82 18.75 0.50
C ALA A 339 -2.03 18.61 1.81
N PHE A 340 -0.88 17.93 1.83
CA PHE A 340 -0.12 17.71 3.07
C PHE A 340 0.28 19.00 3.80
N PRO A 341 0.75 20.08 3.13
CA PRO A 341 1.06 21.33 3.81
C PRO A 341 -0.15 22.00 4.50
N MET A 342 -1.38 21.66 4.10
CA MET A 342 -2.59 22.18 4.74
C MET A 342 -2.84 21.56 6.11
N VAL A 343 -2.48 20.28 6.29
CA VAL A 343 -2.64 19.51 7.54
C VAL A 343 -1.36 19.46 8.38
N MET A 344 -0.20 19.63 7.73
CA MET A 344 1.13 19.60 8.32
C MET A 344 1.99 20.77 7.80
N PRO A 345 1.79 22.02 8.27
CA PRO A 345 2.39 23.21 7.65
C PRO A 345 3.92 23.33 7.71
N ALA A 346 4.59 22.54 8.54
CA ALA A 346 6.05 22.46 8.59
C ALA A 346 6.61 21.45 7.57
N VAL A 347 5.75 20.61 6.98
CA VAL A 347 6.13 19.55 6.05
C VAL A 347 5.96 20.05 4.62
N ARG A 348 7.06 20.08 3.87
CA ARG A 348 7.10 20.57 2.48
C ARG A 348 6.80 19.47 1.47
N LYS A 349 7.40 18.28 1.65
CA LYS A 349 7.19 17.08 0.83
C LYS A 349 7.19 15.87 1.76
N VAL A 350 6.35 14.87 1.50
CA VAL A 350 6.37 13.54 2.13
C VAL A 350 6.37 12.52 1.02
N HIS A 351 7.15 11.45 1.18
CA HIS A 351 7.19 10.34 0.27
C HIS A 351 7.29 9.03 1.07
N PRO A 352 6.16 8.33 1.26
CA PRO A 352 6.17 6.92 1.65
C PRO A 352 6.69 6.07 0.48
N TYR A 353 7.49 5.05 0.73
CA TYR A 353 8.15 4.26 -0.32
C TYR A 353 7.36 2.97 -0.64
N PRO A 354 6.71 2.88 -1.81
CA PRO A 354 5.91 1.70 -2.17
C PRO A 354 6.76 0.43 -2.33
N GLU A 355 8.05 0.55 -2.62
CA GLU A 355 9.03 -0.56 -2.63
C GLU A 355 9.09 -1.32 -1.30
N THR A 356 8.68 -0.68 -0.21
CA THR A 356 8.78 -1.19 1.16
C THR A 356 7.43 -1.60 1.75
N GLY A 357 6.41 -1.75 0.89
CA GLY A 357 5.03 -1.95 1.29
C GLY A 357 4.38 -0.68 1.85
N VAL A 358 4.85 0.50 1.42
CA VAL A 358 4.40 1.86 1.77
C VAL A 358 4.68 2.27 3.21
N HIS A 359 4.40 1.42 4.20
CA HIS A 359 4.43 1.77 5.62
C HIS A 359 5.78 1.47 6.31
N SER A 360 6.71 0.73 5.71
CA SER A 360 8.01 0.47 6.37
C SER A 360 8.94 1.69 6.35
N LEU A 361 8.84 2.54 5.33
CA LEU A 361 9.70 3.70 5.17
C LEU A 361 8.94 4.88 4.63
N ALA A 362 9.15 6.05 5.24
CA ALA A 362 8.81 7.32 4.64
C ALA A 362 9.95 8.32 4.81
N ALA A 363 10.01 9.29 3.90
CA ALA A 363 10.87 10.44 4.03
C ALA A 363 10.08 11.73 3.92
N ALA A 364 10.61 12.81 4.51
CA ALA A 364 10.01 14.12 4.36
C ALA A 364 11.06 15.24 4.31
N VAL A 365 10.78 16.21 3.43
CA VAL A 365 11.42 17.53 3.49
C VAL A 365 10.60 18.39 4.43
N VAL A 366 11.23 18.88 5.49
CA VAL A 366 10.58 19.67 6.54
C VAL A 366 11.23 21.03 6.68
N ARG A 367 10.55 21.94 7.37
CA ARG A 367 11.10 23.25 7.72
C ARG A 367 11.93 23.12 9.01
N GLU A 368 13.11 23.74 8.99
CA GLU A 368 14.01 23.88 10.14
C GLU A 368 14.34 25.38 10.34
N SER A 369 13.40 26.13 10.92
CA SER A 369 13.53 27.58 11.15
C SER A 369 14.31 27.90 12.43
N TYR A 370 14.30 26.95 13.37
CA TYR A 370 15.04 26.98 14.62
C TYR A 370 15.44 25.56 14.97
N SER A 371 16.47 25.42 15.79
CA SER A 371 17.03 24.11 16.14
C SER A 371 15.95 23.17 16.69
N ARG A 372 15.88 21.98 16.10
CA ARG A 372 14.99 20.86 16.43
C ARG A 372 13.53 21.00 15.98
N GLU A 373 13.18 21.95 15.11
CA GLU A 373 11.81 22.04 14.55
C GLU A 373 11.43 20.75 13.78
N ALA A 374 12.38 20.15 13.07
CA ALA A 374 12.19 18.94 12.27
C ALA A 374 11.69 17.74 13.10
N LEU A 375 12.15 17.59 14.35
CA LEU A 375 11.70 16.49 15.21
C LEU A 375 10.21 16.63 15.56
N LEU A 376 9.72 17.87 15.78
CA LEU A 376 8.29 18.13 16.00
C LEU A 376 7.47 17.75 14.75
N SER A 377 8.00 18.01 13.57
CA SER A 377 7.41 17.57 12.30
C SER A 377 7.38 16.05 12.20
N GLY A 378 8.43 15.36 12.67
CA GLY A 378 8.46 13.90 12.78
C GLY A 378 7.32 13.34 13.62
N PHE A 379 7.09 13.87 14.83
CA PHE A 379 5.96 13.45 15.66
C PHE A 379 4.61 13.74 15.00
N ARG A 380 4.47 14.87 14.30
CA ARG A 380 3.25 15.21 13.56
C ARG A 380 2.96 14.20 12.45
N ILE A 381 3.98 13.80 11.68
CA ILE A 381 3.89 12.80 10.60
C ILE A 381 3.50 11.43 11.18
N LEU A 382 4.21 10.98 12.23
CA LEU A 382 3.94 9.69 12.88
C LEU A 382 2.62 9.67 13.68
N GLY A 383 1.94 10.81 13.81
CA GLY A 383 0.61 10.92 14.40
C GLY A 383 -0.51 11.15 13.38
N GLU A 384 -0.21 11.22 12.07
CA GLU A 384 -1.19 11.58 11.04
C GLU A 384 -1.71 10.35 10.29
N GLY A 385 -2.98 10.00 10.49
CA GLY A 385 -3.70 9.00 9.69
C GLY A 385 -2.86 7.74 9.41
N GLN A 386 -2.76 7.36 8.13
CA GLN A 386 -1.98 6.19 7.72
C GLN A 386 -0.45 6.39 7.81
N LEU A 387 0.07 7.62 7.86
CA LEU A 387 1.50 7.88 8.06
C LEU A 387 1.96 7.46 9.47
N SER A 388 1.03 7.31 10.42
CA SER A 388 1.33 6.76 11.74
C SER A 388 1.82 5.31 11.72
N LEU A 389 1.55 4.57 10.64
CA LEU A 389 2.06 3.21 10.44
C LEU A 389 3.55 3.18 10.06
N THR A 390 4.13 4.32 9.65
CA THR A 390 5.55 4.43 9.25
C THR A 390 6.49 3.83 10.29
N LYS A 391 7.26 2.79 9.93
CA LYS A 391 8.29 2.18 10.80
C LYS A 391 9.51 3.07 10.94
N PHE A 392 10.09 3.50 9.82
CA PHE A 392 11.29 4.32 9.80
C PHE A 392 11.05 5.62 9.04
N LEU A 393 11.36 6.76 9.65
CA LEU A 393 11.13 8.09 9.10
C LEU A 393 12.47 8.84 8.93
N MET A 394 12.80 9.21 7.69
CA MET A 394 13.95 10.06 7.38
C MET A 394 13.52 11.50 7.17
N LEU A 395 14.17 12.45 7.85
CA LEU A 395 13.83 13.87 7.77
C LEU A 395 15.03 14.70 7.35
N THR A 396 14.80 15.61 6.41
CA THR A 396 15.78 16.60 5.98
C THR A 396 15.11 17.96 5.75
N ASP A 397 15.88 19.05 5.86
CA ASP A 397 15.45 20.40 5.49
C ASP A 397 15.92 20.82 4.09
N GLN A 398 16.70 19.94 3.44
CA GLN A 398 17.28 20.17 2.12
C GLN A 398 16.24 19.93 1.01
N PRO A 399 16.29 20.72 -0.08
CA PRO A 399 15.37 20.59 -1.21
C PRO A 399 15.80 19.44 -2.14
N VAL A 400 15.83 18.21 -1.64
CA VAL A 400 16.18 17.00 -2.39
C VAL A 400 14.96 16.32 -2.97
N ASP A 401 15.16 15.55 -4.04
CA ASP A 401 14.10 14.69 -4.55
C ASP A 401 13.98 13.40 -3.73
N LEU A 402 12.87 13.26 -2.99
CA LEU A 402 12.61 12.08 -2.16
C LEU A 402 12.43 10.78 -2.96
N GLU A 403 12.14 10.83 -4.26
CA GLU A 403 12.05 9.63 -5.11
C GLU A 403 13.44 9.02 -5.36
N ASN A 404 14.49 9.85 -5.32
CA ASN A 404 15.88 9.42 -5.39
C ASN A 404 16.42 9.13 -3.98
N PHE A 405 16.28 7.88 -3.55
CA PHE A 405 16.63 7.50 -2.18
C PHE A 405 18.13 7.64 -1.87
N ALA A 406 18.99 7.46 -2.88
CA ALA A 406 20.43 7.66 -2.72
C ALA A 406 20.76 9.14 -2.42
N GLU A 407 20.20 10.07 -3.19
CA GLU A 407 20.39 11.52 -2.96
C GLU A 407 19.87 11.95 -1.59
N LEU A 408 18.69 11.48 -1.19
CA LEU A 408 18.15 11.71 0.14
C LEU A 408 19.10 11.17 1.23
N THR A 409 19.55 9.93 1.09
CA THR A 409 20.41 9.27 2.08
C THR A 409 21.73 10.02 2.22
N GLU A 410 22.35 10.45 1.12
CA GLU A 410 23.56 11.27 1.14
C GLU A 410 23.31 12.62 1.84
N ALA A 411 22.24 13.34 1.48
CA ALA A 411 21.92 14.62 2.08
C ALA A 411 21.68 14.51 3.60
N VAL A 412 21.03 13.43 4.04
CA VAL A 412 20.80 13.12 5.45
C VAL A 412 22.13 12.79 6.14
N LEU A 413 22.92 11.88 5.60
CA LEU A 413 24.17 11.42 6.20
C LEU A 413 25.26 12.50 6.24
N GLU A 414 25.28 13.47 5.32
CA GLU A 414 26.19 14.62 5.38
C GLU A 414 25.96 15.51 6.61
N ARG A 415 24.74 15.50 7.16
CA ARG A 415 24.26 16.41 8.23
C ARG A 415 23.96 15.71 9.55
N PHE A 416 23.73 14.40 9.51
CA PHE A 416 23.36 13.56 10.65
C PHE A 416 24.35 13.68 11.82
N LYS A 417 23.94 13.98 13.03
CA LYS A 417 24.79 13.90 14.23
C LYS A 417 24.34 12.72 15.10
N PRO A 418 25.09 11.60 15.16
CA PRO A 418 24.61 10.38 15.83
C PRO A 418 24.29 10.60 17.31
N GLU A 419 24.91 11.61 17.94
CA GLU A 419 24.73 11.93 19.35
C GLU A 419 23.33 12.48 19.66
N THR A 420 22.58 12.91 18.63
CA THR A 420 21.32 13.66 18.80
C THR A 420 20.24 13.43 17.74
N ASP A 421 20.56 12.80 16.61
CA ASP A 421 19.74 12.83 15.40
C ASP A 421 19.10 11.48 15.03
N LEU A 422 19.36 10.44 15.82
CA LEU A 422 18.70 9.14 15.69
C LEU A 422 17.82 8.88 16.92
N TYR A 423 16.53 8.66 16.69
CA TYR A 423 15.56 8.34 17.73
C TYR A 423 14.99 6.96 17.47
N VAL A 424 15.10 6.09 18.47
CA VAL A 424 14.50 4.76 18.45
C VAL A 424 13.44 4.71 19.55
N ILE A 425 12.19 4.46 19.16
CA ILE A 425 11.02 4.47 20.03
C ILE A 425 10.47 3.04 20.06
N ASN A 426 10.71 2.33 21.16
CA ASN A 426 10.26 0.96 21.34
C ASN A 426 8.82 0.89 21.90
N ASN A 427 8.18 -0.28 21.81
CA ASN A 427 6.83 -0.57 22.30
C ASN A 427 5.75 0.33 21.68
N THR A 428 5.76 0.42 20.35
CA THR A 428 4.77 1.18 19.58
C THR A 428 3.77 0.26 18.87
N SER A 429 2.62 0.82 18.51
CA SER A 429 1.70 0.18 17.56
C SER A 429 2.31 0.17 16.16
N HIS A 430 2.12 -0.92 15.43
CA HIS A 430 2.67 -1.12 14.09
C HIS A 430 1.64 -1.63 13.09
N ASP A 431 2.01 -1.62 11.81
CA ASP A 431 1.24 -2.27 10.75
C ASP A 431 0.99 -3.74 11.10
N THR A 432 -0.23 -4.21 10.85
CA THR A 432 -0.64 -5.61 11.04
C THR A 432 0.20 -6.56 10.21
N LEU A 433 0.75 -6.10 9.08
CA LEU A 433 1.57 -6.92 8.18
C LEU A 433 3.07 -6.83 8.49
N ASP A 434 3.51 -5.90 9.33
CA ASP A 434 4.92 -5.82 9.72
C ASP A 434 5.23 -6.89 10.79
N TYR A 435 5.93 -7.94 10.36
CA TYR A 435 6.32 -9.09 11.19
C TYR A 435 7.62 -8.86 11.98
N THR A 436 8.33 -7.75 11.76
CA THR A 436 9.65 -7.49 12.38
C THR A 436 9.56 -7.25 13.90
N GLY A 437 8.38 -6.87 14.41
CA GLY A 437 8.15 -6.64 15.83
C GLY A 437 7.81 -7.88 16.67
N HIS A 438 7.98 -9.10 16.14
CA HIS A 438 7.72 -10.41 16.77
C HIS A 438 6.30 -10.69 17.24
N LYS A 439 5.40 -9.70 17.24
CA LYS A 439 4.00 -9.83 17.63
C LYS A 439 3.14 -8.91 16.77
N LEU A 440 1.98 -9.42 16.36
CA LEU A 440 1.00 -8.69 15.55
C LEU A 440 0.72 -7.29 16.13
N ASN A 441 0.80 -6.26 15.29
CA ASN A 441 0.56 -4.85 15.62
C ASN A 441 1.52 -4.22 16.65
N HIS A 442 2.62 -4.88 17.03
CA HIS A 442 3.60 -4.35 17.97
C HIS A 442 4.96 -4.21 17.29
N GLY A 443 5.73 -3.20 17.65
CA GLY A 443 7.09 -3.05 17.16
C GLY A 443 7.78 -1.82 17.72
N SER A 444 8.66 -1.25 16.92
CA SER A 444 9.37 -0.01 17.24
C SER A 444 9.45 0.90 16.03
N LYS A 445 9.68 2.19 16.28
CA LYS A 445 9.82 3.21 15.25
C LYS A 445 11.20 3.86 15.31
N GLY A 446 11.72 4.25 14.15
CA GLY A 446 12.95 5.01 14.01
C GLY A 446 12.71 6.37 13.37
N ILE A 447 13.39 7.41 13.86
CA ILE A 447 13.47 8.72 13.19
C ILE A 447 14.95 9.05 13.01
N LEU A 448 15.36 9.29 11.76
CA LEU A 448 16.72 9.72 11.40
C LEU A 448 16.66 11.14 10.83
N LEU A 449 17.34 12.08 11.49
CA LEU A 449 17.43 13.47 11.07
C LEU A 449 18.74 13.74 10.32
N GLY A 450 18.67 14.51 9.26
CA GLY A 450 19.82 15.13 8.61
C GLY A 450 19.47 16.54 8.16
N VAL A 451 19.56 17.47 9.12
CA VAL A 451 19.12 18.85 8.98
C VAL A 451 20.25 19.85 9.29
N GLY A 452 20.18 21.03 8.69
CA GLY A 452 21.16 22.10 8.91
C GLY A 452 22.44 21.96 8.09
N ASP A 453 23.56 22.39 8.66
CA ASP A 453 24.84 22.45 7.96
C ASP A 453 25.49 21.08 7.80
N VAL A 454 26.21 20.89 6.69
CA VAL A 454 27.05 19.70 6.45
C VAL A 454 28.11 19.59 7.55
N VAL A 455 28.23 18.41 8.14
CA VAL A 455 29.20 18.11 9.22
C VAL A 455 30.21 17.03 8.88
N ARG A 456 30.06 16.37 7.72
CA ARG A 456 31.02 15.38 7.24
C ARG A 456 31.04 15.27 5.72
N GLU A 457 32.16 14.80 5.19
CA GLU A 457 32.26 14.28 3.83
C GLU A 457 31.98 12.78 3.83
N LEU A 458 31.24 12.30 2.82
CA LEU A 458 30.87 10.89 2.70
C LEU A 458 31.80 10.14 1.74
N PRO A 459 32.35 8.96 2.12
CA PRO A 459 33.13 8.12 1.23
C PRO A 459 32.25 7.57 0.10
N GLY A 460 32.79 7.46 -1.11
CA GLY A 460 32.06 6.94 -2.28
C GLY A 460 32.57 5.62 -2.84
N VAL A 461 33.77 5.18 -2.43
CA VAL A 461 34.39 3.93 -2.87
C VAL A 461 34.93 3.22 -1.64
N TYR A 462 34.67 1.92 -1.53
CA TYR A 462 35.15 1.11 -0.42
C TYR A 462 36.60 0.69 -0.65
N GLU A 463 37.51 1.16 0.20
CA GLU A 463 38.96 0.91 0.11
C GLU A 463 39.57 0.43 1.44
N GLU A 464 38.75 0.13 2.45
CA GLU A 464 39.19 -0.18 3.82
C GLU A 464 39.68 -1.65 4.01
N GLY A 465 39.79 -2.40 2.92
CA GLY A 465 40.32 -3.76 2.91
C GLY A 465 39.26 -4.83 3.20
N THR A 466 39.70 -6.01 3.64
CA THR A 466 38.79 -7.11 4.00
C THR A 466 38.40 -7.01 5.47
N ILE A 467 37.14 -7.35 5.78
CA ILE A 467 36.63 -7.43 7.15
C ILE A 467 36.39 -8.91 7.47
N ASP A 468 36.95 -9.39 8.58
CA ASP A 468 36.73 -10.77 9.04
C ASP A 468 35.22 -11.08 9.19
N GLU A 469 34.82 -12.27 8.72
CA GLU A 469 33.43 -12.78 8.66
C GLU A 469 32.51 -12.08 7.63
N ILE A 470 33.02 -11.12 6.86
CA ILE A 470 32.30 -10.48 5.76
C ILE A 470 32.81 -11.05 4.43
N ASN A 471 31.87 -11.53 3.62
CA ASN A 471 32.13 -12.19 2.34
C ASN A 471 32.09 -11.20 1.18
N ASP A 472 31.19 -10.21 1.25
CA ASP A 472 31.00 -9.23 0.18
C ASP A 472 30.58 -7.86 0.74
N VAL A 473 30.96 -6.81 0.02
CA VAL A 473 30.70 -5.41 0.36
C VAL A 473 30.29 -4.67 -0.91
N ALA A 474 29.16 -3.98 -0.87
CA ALA A 474 28.70 -3.13 -1.96
C ALA A 474 28.29 -1.75 -1.46
N VAL A 475 28.63 -0.72 -2.23
CA VAL A 475 28.26 0.67 -1.96
C VAL A 475 26.86 0.91 -2.54
N PHE A 476 25.89 1.28 -1.70
CA PHE A 476 24.58 1.69 -2.18
C PHE A 476 24.60 3.14 -2.66
N CYS A 477 25.11 4.04 -1.82
CA CYS A 477 25.37 5.45 -2.13
C CYS A 477 26.53 5.93 -1.26
N ARG A 478 26.97 7.18 -1.42
CA ARG A 478 28.06 7.69 -0.59
C ARG A 478 27.69 7.62 0.89
N GLY A 479 28.61 7.10 1.71
CA GLY A 479 28.42 6.93 3.15
C GLY A 479 27.49 5.78 3.57
N CYS A 480 26.93 5.00 2.64
CA CYS A 480 26.05 3.87 2.92
C CYS A 480 26.56 2.57 2.28
N LEU A 481 26.92 1.59 3.11
CA LEU A 481 27.33 0.25 2.66
C LEU A 481 26.24 -0.77 2.88
N THR A 482 26.27 -1.80 2.04
CA THR A 482 25.70 -3.12 2.31
C THR A 482 26.83 -4.12 2.45
N MET A 483 26.73 -5.00 3.43
CA MET A 483 27.68 -6.07 3.69
C MET A 483 26.93 -7.38 3.86
N SER A 484 27.52 -8.49 3.39
CA SER A 484 26.98 -9.83 3.62
C SER A 484 28.03 -10.76 4.24
N GLY A 485 27.57 -11.67 5.08
CA GLY A 485 28.41 -12.62 5.82
C GLY A 485 27.63 -13.90 6.07
N ALA A 486 27.80 -14.50 7.25
CA ALA A 486 26.95 -15.63 7.65
C ALA A 486 25.48 -15.20 7.84
N SER A 487 24.54 -16.12 7.55
CA SER A 487 23.11 -15.94 7.83
C SER A 487 22.86 -15.61 9.31
N TYR A 488 21.74 -14.96 9.63
CA TYR A 488 21.37 -14.68 11.03
C TYR A 488 21.27 -15.97 11.87
N GLU A 489 20.72 -17.05 11.32
CA GLU A 489 20.60 -18.34 12.00
C GLU A 489 21.94 -18.92 12.44
N ALA A 490 22.94 -18.85 11.56
CA ALA A 490 24.28 -19.34 11.86
C ALA A 490 25.00 -18.43 12.85
N GLU A 491 24.91 -17.10 12.66
CA GLU A 491 25.64 -16.11 13.46
C GLU A 491 24.73 -14.91 13.85
N PRO A 492 23.90 -15.06 14.90
CA PRO A 492 22.98 -13.99 15.34
C PRO A 492 23.70 -12.72 15.83
N GLN A 493 24.92 -12.87 16.35
CA GLN A 493 25.72 -11.77 16.91
C GLN A 493 26.64 -11.10 15.88
N LEU A 494 26.57 -11.46 14.60
CA LEU A 494 27.47 -10.92 13.57
C LEU A 494 27.39 -9.39 13.47
N ALA A 495 26.21 -8.78 13.60
CA ALA A 495 26.05 -7.33 13.54
C ALA A 495 26.79 -6.59 14.67
N GLU A 496 26.73 -7.12 15.90
CA GLU A 496 27.45 -6.56 17.05
C GLU A 496 28.98 -6.69 16.87
N ARG A 497 29.45 -7.85 16.40
CA ARG A 497 30.88 -8.05 16.09
C ARG A 497 31.35 -7.15 14.95
N LEU A 498 30.53 -6.98 13.91
CA LEU A 498 30.81 -6.10 12.79
C LEU A 498 30.95 -4.65 13.26
N LEU A 499 30.04 -4.15 14.09
CA LEU A 499 30.14 -2.83 14.72
C LEU A 499 31.50 -2.66 15.43
N HIS A 500 31.91 -3.62 16.25
CA HIS A 500 33.18 -3.55 16.97
C HIS A 500 34.39 -3.53 16.03
N ARG A 501 34.38 -4.31 14.95
CA ARG A 501 35.46 -4.33 13.95
C ARG A 501 35.56 -3.01 13.20
N LEU A 502 34.43 -2.52 12.70
CA LEU A 502 34.36 -1.26 11.97
C LEU A 502 34.81 -0.08 12.85
N ALA A 503 34.40 -0.06 14.12
CA ALA A 503 34.84 0.94 15.07
C ALA A 503 36.35 0.84 15.38
N ALA A 504 36.90 -0.38 15.52
CA ALA A 504 38.33 -0.58 15.75
C ALA A 504 39.20 -0.21 14.53
N GLN A 505 38.63 -0.31 13.33
CA GLN A 505 39.26 0.14 12.07
C GLN A 505 39.08 1.63 11.80
N GLU A 506 38.36 2.36 12.66
CA GLU A 506 38.00 3.77 12.47
C GLU A 506 37.36 4.01 11.09
N THR A 507 36.41 3.14 10.71
CA THR A 507 35.76 3.22 9.39
C THR A 507 35.23 4.62 9.11
N LYS A 508 35.36 5.06 7.86
CA LYS A 508 34.81 6.34 7.38
C LYS A 508 33.34 6.24 7.01
N TRP A 509 32.76 5.04 6.98
CA TRP A 509 31.39 4.78 6.55
C TRP A 509 30.41 4.96 7.71
N PRO A 510 29.56 6.01 7.71
CA PRO A 510 28.66 6.28 8.83
C PRO A 510 27.52 5.26 8.97
N LEU A 511 27.06 4.65 7.86
CA LEU A 511 25.92 3.75 7.85
C LEU A 511 26.27 2.45 7.10
N VAL A 512 26.02 1.32 7.76
CA VAL A 512 26.28 -0.01 7.20
C VAL A 512 25.05 -0.90 7.43
N PHE A 513 24.53 -1.49 6.37
CA PHE A 513 23.49 -2.51 6.43
C PHE A 513 24.12 -3.90 6.30
N LEU A 514 23.89 -4.77 7.29
CA LEU A 514 24.20 -6.18 7.19
C LEU A 514 22.98 -6.91 6.58
N VAL A 515 23.16 -7.55 5.45
CA VAL A 515 22.12 -8.19 4.62
C VAL A 515 22.55 -9.59 4.21
N ASP A 516 21.61 -10.41 3.74
CA ASP A 516 21.91 -11.77 3.28
C ASP A 516 22.74 -11.78 1.98
N ASP A 517 22.56 -10.77 1.12
CA ASP A 517 23.31 -10.56 -0.12
C ASP A 517 23.65 -9.07 -0.28
N ALA A 518 24.93 -8.71 -0.36
CA ALA A 518 25.36 -7.32 -0.50
C ALA A 518 24.94 -6.72 -1.85
N GLN A 519 24.71 -7.55 -2.88
CA GLN A 519 24.33 -7.11 -4.21
C GLN A 519 22.93 -6.47 -4.27
N VAL A 520 22.14 -6.52 -3.19
CA VAL A 520 20.90 -5.74 -3.08
C VAL A 520 21.13 -4.23 -3.23
N ALA A 521 22.35 -3.73 -3.02
CA ALA A 521 22.72 -2.34 -3.27
C ALA A 521 22.66 -1.93 -4.76
N ASN A 522 22.63 -2.88 -5.70
CA ASN A 522 22.68 -2.57 -7.13
C ASN A 522 21.45 -1.81 -7.67
N THR A 523 20.31 -1.92 -7.00
CA THR A 523 19.10 -1.18 -7.37
C THR A 523 18.38 -0.63 -6.14
N GLN A 524 17.72 0.52 -6.29
CA GLN A 524 16.90 1.11 -5.22
C GLN A 524 15.79 0.15 -4.78
N LEU A 525 15.12 -0.54 -5.71
CA LEU A 525 14.04 -1.49 -5.40
C LEU A 525 14.54 -2.63 -4.52
N SER A 526 15.63 -3.31 -4.92
CA SER A 526 16.20 -4.41 -4.14
C SER A 526 16.70 -3.96 -2.77
N PHE A 527 17.36 -2.80 -2.71
CA PHE A 527 17.87 -2.23 -1.47
C PHE A 527 16.73 -1.89 -0.50
N LEU A 528 15.77 -1.08 -0.96
CA LEU A 528 14.66 -0.61 -0.13
C LEU A 528 13.81 -1.77 0.39
N TRP A 529 13.42 -2.66 -0.50
CA TRP A 529 12.60 -3.83 -0.14
C TRP A 529 13.33 -4.71 0.88
N THR A 530 14.58 -5.09 0.62
CA THR A 530 15.33 -5.99 1.51
C THR A 530 15.55 -5.36 2.87
N VAL A 531 16.06 -4.12 2.89
CA VAL A 531 16.45 -3.45 4.13
C VAL A 531 15.22 -3.17 4.98
N PHE A 532 14.28 -2.37 4.49
CA PHE A 532 13.23 -1.81 5.32
C PHE A 532 12.11 -2.79 5.66
N THR A 533 12.01 -3.92 4.97
CA THR A 533 11.06 -4.99 5.35
C THR A 533 11.62 -5.95 6.40
N ARG A 534 12.95 -5.99 6.64
CA ARG A 534 13.59 -7.03 7.48
C ARG A 534 14.15 -6.55 8.81
N PHE A 535 14.15 -5.25 9.08
CA PHE A 535 14.64 -4.74 10.37
C PHE A 535 13.55 -4.06 11.20
N ASN A 536 13.65 -4.25 12.52
CA ASN A 536 12.91 -3.55 13.55
C ASN A 536 13.86 -2.58 14.29
N PRO A 537 13.61 -1.26 14.30
CA PRO A 537 14.55 -0.25 14.81
C PRO A 537 15.14 -0.52 16.19
N ALA A 538 14.36 -1.05 17.14
CA ALA A 538 14.79 -1.26 18.52
C ALA A 538 15.65 -2.52 18.73
N SER A 539 15.52 -3.54 17.89
CA SER A 539 16.29 -4.79 18.02
C SER A 539 17.47 -4.86 17.08
N ASP A 540 17.42 -4.14 15.95
CA ASP A 540 18.29 -4.41 14.81
C ASP A 540 19.23 -3.24 14.46
N ILE A 541 19.16 -2.12 15.18
CA ILE A 541 20.10 -1.00 15.06
C ILE A 541 21.17 -1.12 16.14
N TYR A 542 22.42 -1.26 15.70
CA TYR A 542 23.61 -1.41 16.52
C TYR A 542 24.52 -0.19 16.37
N ALA A 543 24.87 0.43 17.49
CA ALA A 543 25.86 1.49 17.55
C ALA A 543 26.44 1.58 18.96
N ALA A 544 27.69 2.05 19.07
CA ALA A 544 28.24 2.41 20.36
C ALA A 544 27.43 3.59 20.93
N MET A 545 27.01 3.52 22.19
CA MET A 545 26.11 4.52 22.76
C MET A 545 26.40 4.85 24.23
N GLU A 546 25.98 6.04 24.64
CA GLU A 546 25.96 6.51 26.01
C GLU A 546 24.60 7.11 26.34
N VAL A 547 24.07 6.86 27.54
CA VAL A 547 22.83 7.51 28.00
C VAL A 547 23.17 8.88 28.59
N ARG A 548 22.66 9.95 27.98
CA ARG A 548 22.85 11.35 28.44
C ARG A 548 21.50 12.04 28.57
N ASN A 549 21.13 12.46 29.78
CA ASN A 549 19.86 13.16 30.04
C ASN A 549 18.63 12.40 29.49
N HIS A 550 18.56 11.08 29.71
CA HIS A 550 17.53 10.18 29.16
C HIS A 550 17.48 10.10 27.62
N HIS A 551 18.51 10.57 26.92
CA HIS A 551 18.70 10.40 25.49
C HIS A 551 19.79 9.36 25.22
N LEU A 552 19.56 8.50 24.22
CA LEU A 552 20.58 7.58 23.71
C LEU A 552 21.48 8.34 22.73
N SER A 553 22.69 8.66 23.16
CA SER A 553 23.68 9.36 22.37
C SER A 553 24.56 8.34 21.65
N TYR A 554 24.35 8.17 20.34
CA TYR A 554 25.07 7.18 19.54
C TYR A 554 26.40 7.72 19.00
N LYS A 555 27.28 6.81 18.58
CA LYS A 555 28.53 7.09 17.85
C LYS A 555 28.51 6.33 16.53
N LEU A 556 29.21 6.87 15.53
CA LEU A 556 29.45 6.17 14.27
C LEU A 556 30.45 5.02 14.45
N PRO A 557 30.38 3.99 13.59
CA PRO A 557 29.34 3.76 12.57
C PRO A 557 28.02 3.25 13.18
N ILE A 558 26.92 3.41 12.45
CA ILE A 558 25.65 2.74 12.72
C ILE A 558 25.57 1.49 11.85
N VAL A 559 25.37 0.32 12.47
CA VAL A 559 25.15 -0.95 11.79
C VAL A 559 23.68 -1.35 11.93
N ILE A 560 23.01 -1.70 10.84
CA ILE A 560 21.61 -2.16 10.85
C ILE A 560 21.57 -3.61 10.32
N ASP A 561 21.07 -4.54 11.13
CA ASP A 561 20.93 -5.95 10.75
C ASP A 561 19.60 -6.20 10.04
N ALA A 562 19.63 -6.21 8.71
CA ALA A 562 18.50 -6.47 7.84
C ALA A 562 18.56 -7.87 7.19
N ARG A 563 19.32 -8.81 7.77
CA ARG A 563 19.26 -10.22 7.38
C ARG A 563 17.90 -10.82 7.71
N MET A 564 17.53 -11.87 6.99
CA MET A 564 16.37 -12.70 7.29
C MET A 564 16.54 -13.36 8.67
N LYS A 565 15.52 -13.25 9.53
CA LYS A 565 15.57 -13.74 10.91
C LYS A 565 14.63 -14.93 11.12
N PRO A 566 14.97 -15.86 12.04
CA PRO A 566 14.08 -16.96 12.41
C PRO A 566 12.69 -16.48 12.82
N GLY A 567 11.66 -17.13 12.28
CA GLY A 567 10.26 -16.81 12.56
C GLY A 567 9.68 -15.67 11.71
N TYR A 568 10.49 -15.01 10.88
CA TYR A 568 9.93 -14.20 9.81
C TYR A 568 9.21 -15.11 8.81
N PRO A 569 8.13 -14.63 8.18
CA PRO A 569 7.46 -15.42 7.17
C PRO A 569 8.30 -15.61 5.91
N ASP A 570 8.05 -16.71 5.22
CA ASP A 570 8.74 -17.02 3.98
C ASP A 570 8.43 -15.98 2.88
N GLU A 571 9.42 -15.73 2.04
CA GLU A 571 9.27 -14.98 0.80
C GLU A 571 8.33 -15.70 -0.18
N LEU A 572 7.68 -14.92 -1.03
CA LEU A 572 6.76 -15.43 -2.03
C LEU A 572 7.50 -15.86 -3.31
N PHE A 573 7.57 -17.18 -3.52
CA PHE A 573 8.07 -17.79 -4.74
C PHE A 573 6.98 -18.61 -5.44
N PRO A 574 6.90 -18.58 -6.79
CA PRO A 574 5.95 -19.43 -7.51
C PRO A 574 6.33 -20.91 -7.39
N ARG A 575 5.32 -21.78 -7.40
CA ARG A 575 5.52 -23.24 -7.36
C ARG A 575 6.03 -23.74 -8.71
N GLU A 576 7.10 -24.54 -8.71
CA GLU A 576 7.84 -24.95 -9.92
C GLU A 576 6.97 -25.67 -10.97
N ASP A 577 6.07 -26.56 -10.55
CA ASP A 577 5.14 -27.26 -11.45
C ASP A 577 4.14 -26.31 -12.16
N ILE A 578 3.77 -25.21 -11.50
CA ILE A 578 2.92 -24.17 -12.09
C ILE A 578 3.72 -23.31 -13.08
N VAL A 579 4.98 -23.01 -12.76
CA VAL A 579 5.91 -22.34 -13.69
C VAL A 579 6.05 -23.15 -14.97
N GLU A 580 6.30 -24.47 -14.87
CA GLU A 580 6.42 -25.37 -16.02
C GLU A 580 5.10 -25.52 -16.80
N LEU A 581 3.95 -25.53 -16.11
CA LEU A 581 2.63 -25.54 -16.74
C LEU A 581 2.44 -24.30 -17.61
N VAL A 582 2.71 -23.12 -17.05
CA VAL A 582 2.56 -21.84 -17.75
C VAL A 582 3.56 -21.73 -18.91
N ASP A 583 4.79 -22.23 -18.75
CA ASP A 583 5.78 -22.32 -19.85
C ASP A 583 5.24 -23.15 -21.03
N ARG A 584 4.75 -24.35 -20.73
CA ARG A 584 4.22 -25.26 -21.75
C ARG A 584 3.02 -24.68 -22.49
N ARG A 585 2.19 -23.93 -21.77
CA ARG A 585 0.92 -23.38 -22.28
C ARG A 585 1.01 -21.91 -22.71
N TRP A 586 2.19 -21.27 -22.66
CA TRP A 586 2.33 -19.84 -22.93
C TRP A 586 1.74 -19.39 -24.26
N LYS A 587 1.88 -20.22 -25.31
CA LYS A 587 1.32 -19.96 -26.65
C LYS A 587 -0.20 -20.09 -26.72
N ASP A 588 -0.81 -20.84 -25.80
CA ASP A 588 -2.27 -20.95 -25.72
C ASP A 588 -2.87 -19.66 -25.16
N TYR A 589 -2.18 -19.01 -24.22
CA TYR A 589 -2.61 -17.73 -23.65
C TYR A 589 -2.29 -16.56 -24.60
N PHE A 590 -1.13 -16.60 -25.26
CA PHE A 590 -0.61 -15.54 -26.11
C PHE A 590 -0.23 -16.06 -27.52
N PRO A 591 -1.21 -16.45 -28.36
CA PRO A 591 -0.93 -17.04 -29.68
C PRO A 591 -0.19 -16.11 -30.63
N ASN A 592 -0.34 -14.79 -30.44
CA ASN A 592 0.33 -13.74 -31.21
C ASN A 592 1.54 -13.13 -30.47
N GLY A 593 1.97 -13.74 -29.37
CA GLY A 593 2.94 -13.16 -28.43
C GLY A 593 2.36 -12.02 -27.59
N ILE A 594 3.16 -11.51 -26.66
CA ILE A 594 2.84 -10.32 -25.86
C ILE A 594 3.43 -9.10 -26.56
N LYS A 595 2.59 -8.12 -26.91
CA LYS A 595 3.07 -6.80 -27.31
C LYS A 595 3.56 -6.08 -26.05
N ARG A 596 4.85 -5.75 -26.00
CA ARG A 596 5.41 -4.88 -24.96
C ARG A 596 4.90 -3.45 -25.21
N GLY A 597 4.30 -2.86 -24.18
CA GLY A 597 3.59 -1.57 -24.22
C GLY A 597 4.47 -0.35 -24.12
#